data_AF-A0A2T0QMA1-F1
#
_entry.id   AF-A0A2T0QMA1-F1
#
_cell.length_a   1.000
_cell.length_b   1.000
_cell.length_c   1.000
_cell.angle_alpha   90.00
_cell.angle_beta   90.00
_cell.angle_gamma   90.00
#
_symmetry.space_group_name_H-M   'P 1'
#
loop_
_entity.id
_entity.type
_entity.pdbx_description
1 polymer ?
#
loop_
_entity_poly.entity_id
_entity_poly.type
_entity_poly.pdbx_seq_one_letter_code
_entity_poly.pdbx_strand_id
1 'polypeptide(L)'
;MPFRACVFAVWRSARRTLCLCQRFIEQAAVRAIHPSFHLDASLANTYVLFGYSGFAVLRTEHHYVSSPPNPITLIRRGSRYTKHHVSHRTRMPASTPIAQSKTAAMSRVLDMVPRGYHRYISGIVSAAKAKALAQKFHARYGIGCTPSQRLTRKSKGIANAVFVMYWPEMTDSVEWLLLATDGNGLDGEALRLVSDSPRLTWLGYELVRHPARARAVWTWRRTKEEMTNLHALVALQAGQRRYAALSETLIRIARQPGFHGIRAQSWSLFQEARRRGYDNDLPYLYHVQKLNHGERLTLSP
;
A
#
# COMPACT_ATOMS: atom_id res chain seq x y z
N MET A 1 -20.70 -43.99 11.96
CA MET A 1 -19.37 -43.96 11.31
C MET A 1 -19.54 -44.39 9.86
N PRO A 2 -19.22 -43.52 8.88
CA PRO A 2 -18.02 -43.79 8.08
C PRO A 2 -17.30 -42.50 7.63
N PHE A 3 -16.09 -42.29 8.14
CA PHE A 3 -15.10 -41.34 7.61
C PHE A 3 -13.92 -42.20 7.15
N ARG A 4 -13.88 -42.61 5.87
CA ARG A 4 -12.65 -43.20 5.28
C ARG A 4 -12.59 -43.34 3.75
N ALA A 5 -13.59 -42.85 2.99
CA ALA A 5 -13.59 -43.02 1.52
C ALA A 5 -13.18 -41.77 0.70
N CYS A 6 -12.91 -40.61 1.32
CA CYS A 6 -12.70 -39.37 0.55
C CYS A 6 -11.21 -38.97 0.32
N VAL A 7 -10.24 -39.69 0.90
CA VAL A 7 -8.81 -39.28 0.86
C VAL A 7 -8.02 -39.90 -0.31
N PHE A 8 -8.55 -40.92 -0.99
CA PHE A 8 -7.81 -41.59 -2.09
C PHE A 8 -8.06 -41.03 -3.50
N ALA A 9 -9.09 -40.20 -3.72
CA ALA A 9 -9.41 -39.67 -5.05
C ALA A 9 -8.59 -38.41 -5.42
N VAL A 10 -8.06 -37.68 -4.44
CA VAL A 10 -7.31 -36.43 -4.68
C VAL A 10 -5.82 -36.68 -5.02
N TRP A 11 -5.28 -37.87 -4.72
CA TRP A 11 -3.85 -38.16 -4.91
C TRP A 11 -3.48 -38.76 -6.28
N ARG A 12 -4.45 -39.22 -7.09
CA ARG A 12 -4.19 -39.72 -8.46
C ARG A 12 -4.24 -38.64 -9.55
N SER A 13 -4.82 -37.46 -9.28
CA SER A 13 -4.86 -36.36 -10.25
C SER A 13 -3.56 -35.53 -10.27
N ALA A 14 -2.85 -35.45 -9.13
CA ALA A 14 -1.62 -34.66 -9.01
C ALA A 14 -0.36 -35.29 -9.64
N ARG A 15 -0.39 -36.58 -10.04
CA ARG A 15 0.75 -37.26 -10.70
C ARG A 15 0.72 -37.26 -12.23
N ARG A 16 -0.38 -36.82 -12.87
CA ARG A 16 -0.43 -36.70 -14.35
C ARG A 16 0.00 -35.32 -14.86
N THR A 17 -0.01 -34.28 -14.02
CA THR A 17 0.37 -32.92 -14.44
C THR A 17 1.87 -32.63 -14.29
N LEU A 18 2.60 -33.42 -13.50
CA LEU A 18 4.05 -33.30 -13.32
C LEU A 18 4.89 -34.02 -14.40
N CYS A 19 4.28 -34.87 -15.24
CA CYS A 19 5.00 -35.58 -16.31
C CYS A 19 4.98 -34.83 -17.66
N LEU A 20 4.14 -33.79 -17.81
CA LEU A 20 4.05 -32.97 -19.03
C LEU A 20 4.92 -31.69 -18.99
N CYS A 21 5.38 -31.25 -17.81
CA CYS A 21 6.32 -30.12 -17.71
C CYS A 21 7.79 -30.53 -17.90
N GLN A 22 8.15 -31.81 -17.73
CA GLN A 22 9.53 -32.27 -17.91
C GLN A 22 9.91 -32.46 -19.39
N ARG A 23 8.94 -32.68 -20.30
CA ARG A 23 9.21 -32.87 -21.75
C ARG A 23 9.24 -31.59 -22.57
N PHE A 24 8.85 -30.43 -22.01
CA PHE A 24 8.86 -29.16 -22.75
C PHE A 24 10.16 -28.37 -22.59
N ILE A 25 11.00 -28.71 -21.60
CA ILE A 25 12.29 -28.06 -21.35
C ILE A 25 13.43 -28.72 -22.16
N GLU A 26 13.28 -29.98 -22.58
CA GLU A 26 14.28 -30.68 -23.41
C GLU A 26 14.17 -30.42 -24.92
N GLN A 27 13.08 -29.80 -25.42
CA GLN A 27 12.94 -29.48 -26.86
C GLN A 27 13.45 -28.07 -27.26
N ALA A 28 13.85 -27.23 -26.31
CA ALA A 28 14.38 -25.88 -26.60
C ALA A 28 15.91 -25.81 -26.72
N ALA A 29 16.64 -26.92 -26.51
CA ALA A 29 18.11 -26.94 -26.50
C ALA A 29 18.76 -27.55 -27.76
N VAL A 30 18.01 -27.86 -28.82
CA VAL A 30 18.52 -28.62 -30.00
C VAL A 30 18.46 -27.86 -31.33
N ARG A 31 18.26 -26.53 -31.36
CA ARG A 31 18.33 -25.76 -32.62
C ARG A 31 19.05 -24.43 -32.48
N ALA A 32 20.38 -24.46 -32.54
CA ALA A 32 21.21 -23.46 -33.22
C ALA A 32 22.69 -23.85 -33.12
N ILE A 33 23.14 -24.76 -34.00
CA ILE A 33 24.56 -24.95 -34.31
C ILE A 33 24.65 -25.04 -35.84
N HIS A 34 25.24 -24.02 -36.50
CA HIS A 34 26.46 -24.12 -37.35
C HIS A 34 26.73 -22.79 -38.11
N PRO A 35 27.93 -22.56 -38.69
CA PRO A 35 28.89 -21.58 -38.18
C PRO A 35 29.25 -20.49 -39.21
N SER A 36 29.99 -19.46 -38.80
CA SER A 36 31.13 -18.86 -39.53
C SER A 36 31.55 -17.56 -38.84
N PHE A 37 32.74 -17.54 -38.23
CA PHE A 37 33.83 -16.59 -38.48
C PHE A 37 34.89 -16.67 -37.35
N HIS A 38 36.07 -16.21 -37.70
CA HIS A 38 37.39 -16.72 -37.35
C HIS A 38 37.91 -16.43 -35.94
N LEU A 39 38.90 -17.26 -35.56
CA LEU A 39 39.77 -17.20 -34.39
C LEU A 39 40.37 -15.82 -34.12
N ASP A 40 40.43 -15.45 -32.84
CA ASP A 40 41.69 -15.01 -32.25
C ASP A 40 41.78 -15.46 -30.78
N ALA A 41 42.85 -16.20 -30.47
CA ALA A 41 43.05 -16.88 -29.21
C ALA A 41 44.11 -16.14 -28.39
N SER A 42 43.76 -15.67 -27.19
CA SER A 42 44.77 -15.38 -26.17
C SER A 42 44.14 -15.24 -24.79
N LEU A 43 44.68 -16.03 -23.85
CA LEU A 43 44.55 -15.96 -22.39
C LEU A 43 43.36 -16.67 -21.73
N ALA A 44 43.61 -17.97 -21.53
CA ALA A 44 43.00 -18.86 -20.55
C ALA A 44 43.40 -18.54 -19.10
N ASN A 45 42.85 -19.35 -18.18
CA ASN A 45 43.21 -19.59 -16.76
C ASN A 45 42.54 -18.66 -15.71
N THR A 46 41.87 -19.10 -14.65
CA THR A 46 41.83 -20.42 -13.95
C THR A 46 40.57 -20.50 -13.07
N TYR A 47 39.94 -21.69 -13.01
CA TYR A 47 38.93 -22.08 -12.01
C TYR A 47 39.60 -22.70 -10.78
N VAL A 48 39.07 -22.50 -9.56
CA VAL A 48 39.23 -23.43 -8.43
C VAL A 48 37.92 -23.55 -7.65
N LEU A 49 37.41 -24.78 -7.61
CA LEU A 49 36.43 -25.33 -6.66
C LEU A 49 37.13 -25.69 -5.35
N PHE A 50 36.49 -25.50 -4.19
CA PHE A 50 36.64 -26.41 -3.05
C PHE A 50 35.39 -26.38 -2.17
N GLY A 51 34.77 -27.54 -1.98
CA GLY A 51 33.94 -27.84 -0.82
C GLY A 51 34.77 -28.59 0.22
N TYR A 52 34.41 -28.48 1.50
CA TYR A 52 34.77 -29.46 2.53
C TYR A 52 33.75 -29.43 3.70
N SER A 53 33.30 -30.64 4.02
CA SER A 53 32.94 -31.25 5.32
C SER A 53 32.73 -30.39 6.57
N GLY A 54 31.69 -30.76 7.33
CA GLY A 54 31.39 -30.25 8.67
C GLY A 54 32.31 -30.74 9.79
N PHE A 55 32.08 -30.21 10.99
CA PHE A 55 32.46 -30.80 12.27
C PHE A 55 31.53 -30.29 13.37
N ALA A 56 31.32 -31.15 14.36
CA ALA A 56 30.41 -31.01 15.48
C ALA A 56 30.98 -30.19 16.65
N VAL A 57 30.04 -29.59 17.39
CA VAL A 57 29.95 -29.34 18.84
C VAL A 57 31.23 -29.48 19.68
N LEU A 58 31.68 -28.36 20.26
CA LEU A 58 32.22 -28.30 21.62
C LEU A 58 31.69 -27.03 22.31
N ARG A 59 30.82 -27.21 23.30
CA ARG A 59 30.31 -26.14 24.18
C ARG A 59 31.02 -26.31 25.52
N THR A 60 32.04 -25.49 25.76
CA THR A 60 32.75 -25.43 27.03
C THR A 60 31.95 -24.59 28.03
N GLU A 61 31.62 -25.20 29.16
CA GLU A 61 31.11 -24.53 30.35
C GLU A 61 32.26 -23.81 31.05
N HIS A 62 32.11 -22.51 31.28
CA HIS A 62 32.94 -21.77 32.21
C HIS A 62 32.09 -21.35 33.41
N HIS A 63 32.31 -22.06 34.51
CA HIS A 63 32.05 -21.57 35.86
C HIS A 63 32.96 -20.37 36.14
N TYR A 64 32.39 -19.23 36.52
CA TYR A 64 33.11 -18.25 37.31
C TYR A 64 32.24 -17.69 38.43
N VAL A 65 32.95 -17.44 39.54
CA VAL A 65 32.51 -17.33 40.92
C VAL A 65 31.74 -16.04 41.19
N SER A 66 30.66 -16.19 41.94
CA SER A 66 29.85 -15.12 42.54
C SER A 66 30.63 -14.40 43.65
N SER A 67 30.69 -13.08 43.61
CA SER A 67 31.03 -12.23 44.77
C SER A 67 29.90 -11.22 45.01
N PRO A 68 29.49 -10.98 46.27
CA PRO A 68 28.27 -10.24 46.58
C PRO A 68 28.44 -8.73 46.42
N PRO A 69 27.38 -8.00 46.04
CA PRO A 69 27.40 -6.53 46.00
C PRO A 69 27.27 -5.92 47.40
N ASN A 70 28.06 -4.88 47.65
CA ASN A 70 28.01 -4.04 48.85
C ASN A 70 26.59 -3.47 49.11
N PRO A 71 26.18 -3.30 50.38
CA PRO A 71 24.87 -2.74 50.71
C PRO A 71 24.80 -1.26 50.34
N ILE A 72 23.89 -0.94 49.43
CA ILE A 72 23.53 0.44 49.06
C ILE A 72 22.72 1.05 50.21
N THR A 73 23.27 2.09 50.81
CA THR A 73 22.62 2.96 51.79
C THR A 73 21.35 3.60 51.19
N LEU A 74 20.19 3.18 51.69
CA LEU A 74 18.89 3.78 51.39
C LEU A 74 18.78 5.17 52.03
N ILE A 75 19.28 6.20 51.33
CA ILE A 75 18.97 7.60 51.68
C ILE A 75 17.53 7.87 51.25
N ARG A 76 16.64 7.84 52.24
CA ARG A 76 15.22 8.21 52.14
C ARG A 76 15.09 9.71 51.86
N ARG A 77 15.25 10.13 50.59
CA ARG A 77 14.91 11.49 50.16
C ARG A 77 13.40 11.63 50.12
N GLY A 78 12.85 12.32 51.12
CA GLY A 78 11.46 12.78 51.13
C GLY A 78 11.21 13.68 49.92
N SER A 79 10.58 13.11 48.89
CA SER A 79 10.06 13.85 47.75
C SER A 79 8.86 14.67 48.21
N ARG A 80 9.12 15.94 48.52
CA ARG A 80 8.09 16.96 48.64
C ARG A 80 7.41 17.06 47.27
N TYR A 81 6.20 16.49 47.17
CA TYR A 81 5.30 16.74 46.06
C TYR A 81 4.94 18.24 46.06
N THR A 82 5.70 19.01 45.29
CA THR A 82 5.29 20.35 44.87
C THR A 82 4.04 20.17 44.01
N LYS A 83 2.93 20.79 44.42
CA LYS A 83 1.71 20.92 43.61
C LYS A 83 2.10 21.51 42.25
N HIS A 84 2.30 20.65 41.27
CA HIS A 84 2.42 21.10 39.89
C HIS A 84 1.10 21.76 39.53
N HIS A 85 1.21 23.05 39.23
CA HIS A 85 0.18 23.85 38.60
C HIS A 85 -0.46 23.01 37.49
N VAL A 86 -1.76 22.74 37.62
CA VAL A 86 -2.56 22.12 36.56
C VAL A 86 -2.57 23.13 35.42
N SER A 87 -1.60 23.02 34.53
CA SER A 87 -1.63 23.69 33.23
C SER A 87 -2.96 23.28 32.61
N HIS A 88 -3.87 24.26 32.45
CA HIS A 88 -5.07 24.10 31.65
C HIS A 88 -4.61 23.67 30.25
N ARG A 89 -4.53 22.35 30.02
CA ARG A 89 -4.32 21.80 28.69
C ARG A 89 -5.49 22.28 27.86
N THR A 90 -5.26 23.30 27.05
CA THR A 90 -6.20 23.72 26.02
C THR A 90 -6.57 22.48 25.22
N ARG A 91 -7.78 22.00 25.44
CA ARG A 91 -8.27 20.78 24.79
C ARG A 91 -8.33 21.11 23.31
N MET A 92 -7.41 20.55 22.53
CA MET A 92 -7.44 20.73 21.08
C MET A 92 -8.83 20.33 20.58
N PRO A 93 -9.48 21.20 19.79
CA PRO A 93 -10.81 20.89 19.30
C PRO A 93 -10.75 19.66 18.40
N ALA A 94 -11.86 18.91 18.39
CA ALA A 94 -12.01 17.80 17.47
C ALA A 94 -11.81 18.31 16.03
N SER A 95 -11.06 17.57 15.23
CA SER A 95 -10.75 17.97 13.86
C SER A 95 -10.57 16.79 12.94
N THR A 96 -10.80 17.02 11.65
CA THR A 96 -10.55 16.05 10.57
C THR A 96 -9.81 16.74 9.42
N PRO A 97 -8.87 16.07 8.74
CA PRO A 97 -8.14 16.69 7.64
C PRO A 97 -9.01 16.85 6.38
N ILE A 98 -8.78 17.93 5.63
CA ILE A 98 -9.28 18.21 4.29
C ILE A 98 -8.10 18.18 3.32
N ALA A 99 -8.11 17.27 2.35
CA ALA A 99 -7.06 17.19 1.35
C ALA A 99 -7.38 18.06 0.13
N GLN A 100 -6.44 18.95 -0.21
CA GLN A 100 -6.49 19.81 -1.41
C GLN A 100 -6.03 19.09 -2.68
N SER A 101 -5.34 17.95 -2.55
CA SER A 101 -4.88 17.15 -3.68
C SER A 101 -5.35 15.70 -3.58
N LYS A 102 -5.59 15.06 -4.74
CA LYS A 102 -5.90 13.63 -4.81
C LYS A 102 -4.85 12.79 -4.10
N THR A 103 -3.57 13.14 -4.27
CA THR A 103 -2.44 12.44 -3.63
C THR A 103 -2.52 12.48 -2.11
N ALA A 104 -2.85 13.63 -1.50
CA ALA A 104 -3.01 13.73 -0.04
C ALA A 104 -4.21 12.91 0.46
N ALA A 105 -5.34 12.98 -0.25
CA ALA A 105 -6.56 12.24 0.08
C ALA A 105 -6.34 10.72 0.01
N MET A 106 -5.76 10.24 -1.10
CA MET A 106 -5.46 8.83 -1.34
C MET A 106 -4.38 8.29 -0.39
N SER A 107 -3.39 9.11 -0.02
CA SER A 107 -2.37 8.72 0.96
C SER A 107 -2.99 8.50 2.34
N ARG A 108 -3.97 9.32 2.72
CA ARG A 108 -4.69 9.15 3.99
C ARG A 108 -5.39 7.79 4.07
N VAL A 109 -6.00 7.34 2.98
CA VAL A 109 -6.62 6.01 2.91
C VAL A 109 -5.56 4.91 3.07
N LEU A 110 -4.42 5.02 2.37
CA LEU A 110 -3.31 4.06 2.50
C LEU A 110 -2.72 3.99 3.91
N ASP A 111 -2.77 5.07 4.68
CA ASP A 111 -2.32 5.05 6.08
C ASP A 111 -3.31 4.35 7.01
N MET A 112 -4.61 4.43 6.71
CA MET A 112 -5.67 3.93 7.58
C MET A 112 -6.02 2.46 7.29
N VAL A 113 -6.13 2.05 6.03
CA VAL A 113 -6.54 0.69 5.66
C VAL A 113 -5.66 -0.40 6.30
N PRO A 114 -4.31 -0.32 6.28
CA PRO A 114 -3.45 -1.31 6.94
C PRO A 114 -3.61 -1.37 8.46
N ARG A 115 -4.22 -0.36 9.09
CA ARG A 115 -4.50 -0.29 10.53
C ARG A 115 -5.86 -0.88 10.90
N GLY A 116 -6.55 -1.51 9.94
CA GLY A 116 -7.84 -2.16 10.15
C GLY A 116 -9.05 -1.28 9.81
N TYR A 117 -8.86 -0.09 9.23
CA TYR A 117 -9.97 0.73 8.72
C TYR A 117 -10.37 0.24 7.33
N HIS A 118 -11.05 -0.90 7.27
CA HIS A 118 -11.24 -1.69 6.05
C HIS A 118 -12.72 -1.79 5.63
N ARG A 119 -13.65 -1.24 6.41
CA ARG A 119 -15.05 -1.03 6.04
C ARG A 119 -15.20 0.39 5.51
N TYR A 120 -15.97 0.61 4.45
CA TYR A 120 -16.11 1.93 3.85
C TYR A 120 -17.50 2.23 3.26
N ILE A 121 -17.80 3.52 3.20
CA ILE A 121 -18.81 4.13 2.34
C ILE A 121 -18.23 5.42 1.75
N SER A 122 -18.62 5.76 0.53
CA SER A 122 -18.15 6.95 -0.17
C SER A 122 -19.30 7.68 -0.83
N GLY A 123 -19.06 8.93 -1.22
CA GLY A 123 -20.02 9.72 -1.95
C GLY A 123 -19.46 11.07 -2.38
N ILE A 124 -20.34 11.87 -2.96
CA ILE A 124 -20.07 13.24 -3.37
C ILE A 124 -21.10 14.13 -2.69
N VAL A 125 -20.67 15.29 -2.22
CA VAL A 125 -21.55 16.30 -1.62
C VAL A 125 -21.20 17.67 -2.18
N SER A 126 -22.13 18.62 -2.17
CA SER A 126 -21.78 20.00 -2.51
C SER A 126 -20.84 20.60 -1.46
N ALA A 127 -19.96 21.51 -1.90
CA ALA A 127 -19.02 22.21 -1.01
C ALA A 127 -19.74 22.89 0.17
N ALA A 128 -20.90 23.50 -0.08
CA ALA A 128 -21.73 24.12 0.94
C ALA A 128 -22.20 23.14 2.05
N LYS A 129 -22.36 21.86 1.73
CA LYS A 129 -22.85 20.82 2.65
C LYS A 129 -21.72 20.00 3.29
N ALA A 130 -20.47 20.14 2.82
CA ALA A 130 -19.35 19.32 3.27
C ALA A 130 -19.07 19.44 4.77
N LYS A 131 -19.08 20.68 5.31
CA LYS A 131 -18.89 20.93 6.75
C LYS A 131 -20.01 20.33 7.60
N ALA A 132 -21.26 20.50 7.17
CA ALA A 132 -22.42 19.93 7.87
C ALA A 132 -22.37 18.38 7.87
N LEU A 133 -21.93 17.78 6.77
CA LEU A 133 -21.70 16.33 6.71
C LEU A 133 -20.62 15.87 7.69
N ALA A 134 -19.49 16.59 7.76
CA ALA A 134 -18.42 16.29 8.71
C ALA A 134 -18.90 16.40 10.16
N GLN A 135 -19.70 17.41 10.49
CA GLN A 135 -20.32 17.57 11.81
C GLN A 135 -21.27 16.41 12.13
N LYS A 136 -22.15 16.03 11.18
CA LYS A 136 -23.04 14.87 11.33
C LYS A 136 -22.25 13.60 11.61
N PHE A 137 -21.19 13.34 10.84
CA PHE A 137 -20.33 12.16 11.04
C PHE A 137 -19.52 12.23 12.33
N HIS A 138 -19.18 13.43 12.81
CA HIS A 138 -18.53 13.57 14.10
C HIS A 138 -19.47 13.19 15.24
N ALA A 139 -20.68 13.77 15.24
CA ALA A 139 -21.71 13.50 16.23
C ALA A 139 -22.08 12.01 16.29
N ARG A 140 -22.21 11.35 15.13
CA ARG A 140 -22.60 9.93 15.06
C ARG A 140 -21.44 8.96 15.29
N TYR A 141 -20.29 9.20 14.65
CA TYR A 141 -19.23 8.19 14.51
C TYR A 141 -17.91 8.58 15.16
N GLY A 142 -17.80 9.79 15.72
CA GLY A 142 -16.59 10.24 16.40
C GLY A 142 -15.39 10.40 15.45
N ILE A 143 -15.60 10.88 14.22
CA ILE A 143 -14.51 11.02 13.22
C ILE A 143 -13.35 11.92 13.70
N GLY A 144 -13.62 12.87 14.60
CA GLY A 144 -12.63 13.74 15.25
C GLY A 144 -12.06 13.22 16.57
N CYS A 145 -12.32 11.96 16.96
CA CYS A 145 -11.84 11.41 18.22
C CYS A 145 -10.30 11.41 18.32
N THR A 146 -9.79 11.78 19.49
CA THR A 146 -8.37 11.72 19.83
C THR A 146 -7.87 10.27 19.91
N PRO A 147 -6.54 10.02 19.85
CA PRO A 147 -6.00 8.67 20.00
C PRO A 147 -6.49 7.96 21.26
N SER A 148 -6.50 8.64 22.41
CA SER A 148 -7.01 8.08 23.68
C SER A 148 -8.49 7.72 23.59
N GLN A 149 -9.32 8.59 23.02
CA GLN A 149 -10.75 8.29 22.81
C GLN A 149 -10.96 7.09 21.90
N ARG A 150 -10.15 6.93 20.85
CA ARG A 150 -10.22 5.77 19.94
C ARG A 150 -9.84 4.46 20.62
N LEU A 151 -8.87 4.49 21.53
CA LEU A 151 -8.51 3.33 22.36
C LEU A 151 -9.68 2.94 23.27
N THR A 152 -10.30 3.90 23.95
CA THR A 152 -11.49 3.66 24.79
C THR A 152 -12.67 3.14 23.98
N ARG A 153 -12.91 3.67 22.77
CA ARG A 153 -13.96 3.15 21.87
C ARG A 153 -13.69 1.70 21.50
N LYS A 154 -12.45 1.38 21.11
CA LYS A 154 -12.02 0.02 20.78
C LYS A 154 -12.21 -0.94 21.95
N SER A 155 -11.84 -0.55 23.18
CA SER A 155 -12.02 -1.40 24.36
C SER A 155 -13.49 -1.66 24.71
N LYS A 156 -14.40 -0.80 24.25
CA LYS A 156 -15.86 -0.96 24.39
C LYS A 156 -16.50 -1.68 23.20
N GLY A 157 -15.72 -2.22 22.26
CA GLY A 157 -16.24 -2.86 21.04
C GLY A 157 -16.91 -1.89 20.06
N ILE A 158 -16.68 -0.58 20.20
CA ILE A 158 -17.24 0.45 19.34
C ILE A 158 -16.28 0.71 18.18
N ALA A 159 -16.80 0.71 16.95
CA ALA A 159 -16.01 0.98 15.77
C ALA A 159 -15.41 2.41 15.79
N ASN A 160 -14.18 2.52 15.31
CA ASN A 160 -13.52 3.78 15.06
C ASN A 160 -13.73 4.18 13.60
N ALA A 161 -14.09 5.44 13.36
CA ALA A 161 -14.28 5.97 12.02
C ALA A 161 -13.27 7.09 11.70
N VAL A 162 -12.86 7.18 10.44
CA VAL A 162 -12.05 8.28 9.89
C VAL A 162 -12.74 8.80 8.64
N PHE A 163 -12.86 10.12 8.55
CA PHE A 163 -13.42 10.80 7.40
C PHE A 163 -12.29 11.36 6.54
N VAL A 164 -12.28 11.02 5.26
CA VAL A 164 -11.33 11.51 4.26
C VAL A 164 -12.11 12.33 3.25
N MET A 165 -11.72 13.59 3.07
CA MET A 165 -12.31 14.49 2.09
C MET A 165 -11.25 14.91 1.08
N TYR A 166 -11.61 14.84 -0.20
CA TYR A 166 -10.93 15.55 -1.26
C TYR A 166 -11.77 16.78 -1.61
N TRP A 167 -11.28 17.95 -1.22
CA TRP A 167 -11.94 19.24 -1.42
C TRP A 167 -10.89 20.23 -1.93
N PRO A 168 -10.60 20.21 -3.23
CA PRO A 168 -9.73 21.21 -3.86
C PRO A 168 -10.39 22.60 -3.84
N GLU A 169 -9.58 23.64 -3.94
CA GLU A 169 -10.07 25.01 -4.08
C GLU A 169 -10.92 25.18 -5.34
N MET A 170 -11.90 26.10 -5.27
CA MET A 170 -12.76 26.49 -6.39
C MET A 170 -13.60 25.34 -6.99
N THR A 171 -13.95 24.31 -6.19
CA THR A 171 -14.90 23.28 -6.62
C THR A 171 -16.20 23.33 -5.85
N ASP A 172 -17.30 23.12 -6.56
CA ASP A 172 -18.65 23.07 -5.98
C ASP A 172 -18.98 21.71 -5.38
N SER A 173 -18.10 20.71 -5.56
CA SER A 173 -18.27 19.36 -5.08
C SER A 173 -17.07 18.89 -4.25
N VAL A 174 -17.37 18.01 -3.30
CA VAL A 174 -16.42 17.36 -2.40
C VAL A 174 -16.64 15.86 -2.50
N GLU A 175 -15.61 15.15 -2.96
CA GLU A 175 -15.59 13.69 -2.91
C GLU A 175 -15.14 13.26 -1.51
N TRP A 176 -15.86 12.32 -0.91
CA TRP A 176 -15.60 11.90 0.46
C TRP A 176 -15.65 10.39 0.63
N LEU A 177 -14.96 9.93 1.67
CA LEU A 177 -14.87 8.53 2.06
C LEU A 177 -14.87 8.41 3.58
N LEU A 178 -15.77 7.60 4.14
CA LEU A 178 -15.79 7.22 5.54
C LEU A 178 -15.19 5.82 5.67
N LEU A 179 -14.07 5.70 6.38
CA LEU A 179 -13.44 4.42 6.70
C LEU A 179 -13.75 4.04 8.15
N ALA A 180 -14.03 2.76 8.40
CA ALA A 180 -14.30 2.25 9.73
C ALA A 180 -13.56 0.95 10.03
N THR A 181 -13.26 0.75 11.32
CA THR A 181 -12.84 -0.55 11.86
C THR A 181 -14.04 -1.44 12.11
N ASP A 182 -13.78 -2.69 12.51
CA ASP A 182 -14.80 -3.52 13.14
C ASP A 182 -15.28 -2.92 14.46
N GLY A 183 -16.49 -3.34 14.85
CA GLY A 183 -17.19 -2.89 16.04
C GLY A 183 -18.58 -2.33 15.73
N ASN A 184 -19.30 -2.01 16.80
CA ASN A 184 -20.68 -1.51 16.76
C ASN A 184 -20.73 -0.01 16.48
N GLY A 185 -21.92 0.51 16.16
CA GLY A 185 -22.19 1.95 16.06
C GLY A 185 -22.10 2.53 14.65
N LEU A 186 -21.99 1.67 13.64
CA LEU A 186 -22.18 2.01 12.22
C LEU A 186 -23.22 1.08 11.55
N ASP A 187 -24.09 0.45 12.35
CA ASP A 187 -25.01 -0.59 11.89
C ASP A 187 -26.11 -0.06 10.95
N GLY A 188 -26.37 1.26 11.01
CA GLY A 188 -27.28 1.95 10.08
C GLY A 188 -26.65 2.37 8.75
N GLU A 189 -25.36 2.09 8.52
CA GLU A 189 -24.65 2.44 7.28
C GLU A 189 -24.35 1.17 6.47
N ALA A 190 -24.61 1.21 5.16
CA ALA A 190 -24.32 0.10 4.24
C ALA A 190 -22.83 0.06 3.88
N LEU A 191 -21.99 -0.32 4.84
CA LEU A 191 -20.54 -0.36 4.68
C LEU A 191 -20.09 -1.58 3.87
N ARG A 192 -19.15 -1.35 2.94
CA ARG A 192 -18.53 -2.39 2.10
C ARG A 192 -17.11 -2.68 2.59
N LEU A 193 -16.58 -3.89 2.36
CA LEU A 193 -15.16 -4.14 2.67
C LEU A 193 -14.27 -3.68 1.51
N VAL A 194 -13.13 -3.07 1.83
CA VAL A 194 -12.14 -2.63 0.81
C VAL A 194 -11.56 -3.79 0.00
N SER A 195 -11.64 -5.01 0.53
CA SER A 195 -11.20 -6.25 -0.13
C SER A 195 -12.26 -6.86 -1.05
N ASP A 196 -13.52 -6.44 -0.95
CA ASP A 196 -14.62 -7.05 -1.69
C ASP A 196 -14.60 -6.68 -3.16
N SER A 197 -15.35 -7.45 -3.95
CA SER A 197 -15.67 -7.12 -5.33
C SER A 197 -17.00 -6.36 -5.42
N PRO A 198 -17.12 -5.27 -6.19
CA PRO A 198 -16.01 -4.55 -6.83
C PRO A 198 -15.11 -3.84 -5.81
N ARG A 199 -13.82 -3.75 -6.14
CA ARG A 199 -12.80 -3.10 -5.28
C ARG A 199 -13.17 -1.65 -5.01
N LEU A 200 -12.69 -1.11 -3.88
CA LEU A 200 -12.80 0.31 -3.59
C LEU A 200 -12.21 1.13 -4.76
N THR A 201 -13.08 1.89 -5.43
CA THR A 201 -12.72 2.81 -6.50
C THR A 201 -13.09 4.23 -6.05
N TRP A 202 -12.12 5.15 -6.07
CA TRP A 202 -12.30 6.51 -5.60
C TRP A 202 -11.32 7.47 -6.30
N LEU A 203 -11.77 8.68 -6.62
CA LEU A 203 -11.02 9.70 -7.38
C LEU A 203 -10.50 9.23 -8.76
N GLY A 204 -11.10 8.18 -9.34
CA GLY A 204 -10.67 7.54 -10.59
C GLY A 204 -9.64 6.42 -10.44
N TYR A 205 -9.34 5.99 -9.22
CA TYR A 205 -8.34 4.97 -8.92
C TYR A 205 -8.94 3.82 -8.12
N GLU A 206 -8.45 2.61 -8.32
CA GLU A 206 -8.84 1.44 -7.54
C GLU A 206 -7.76 1.07 -6.51
N LEU A 207 -8.20 0.73 -5.31
CA LEU A 207 -7.34 0.29 -4.22
C LEU A 207 -7.05 -1.21 -4.38
N VAL A 208 -5.77 -1.56 -4.41
CA VAL A 208 -5.33 -2.95 -4.58
C VAL A 208 -4.30 -3.36 -3.55
N ARG A 209 -4.30 -4.66 -3.25
CA ARG A 209 -3.30 -5.30 -2.42
C ARG A 209 -2.18 -5.83 -3.32
N HIS A 210 -1.01 -5.22 -3.24
CA HIS A 210 0.20 -5.62 -3.94
C HIS A 210 0.96 -6.66 -3.10
N PRO A 211 1.20 -7.88 -3.61
CA PRO A 211 2.03 -8.86 -2.91
C PRO A 211 3.50 -8.40 -2.95
N ALA A 212 4.04 -7.91 -1.84
CA ALA A 212 5.48 -7.66 -1.69
C ALA A 212 6.13 -8.79 -0.89
N ARG A 213 7.45 -8.99 -1.09
CA ARG A 213 8.26 -10.15 -0.63
C ARG A 213 8.05 -10.59 0.84
N ALA A 214 7.62 -9.70 1.74
CA ALA A 214 7.39 -10.01 3.16
C ALA A 214 5.98 -9.65 3.68
N ARG A 215 5.30 -8.68 3.07
CA ARG A 215 3.96 -8.25 3.48
C ARG A 215 3.21 -7.70 2.30
N ALA A 216 1.97 -8.10 2.14
CA ALA A 216 1.11 -7.53 1.13
C ALA A 216 0.80 -6.06 1.48
N VAL A 217 1.19 -5.14 0.59
CA VAL A 217 1.10 -3.68 0.77
C VAL A 217 -0.07 -3.14 -0.05
N TRP A 218 -0.85 -2.22 0.52
CA TRP A 218 -1.92 -1.55 -0.22
C TRP A 218 -1.34 -0.46 -1.12
N THR A 219 -1.85 -0.34 -2.35
CA THR A 219 -1.47 0.73 -3.28
C THR A 219 -2.66 1.10 -4.16
N TRP A 220 -2.61 2.30 -4.73
CA TRP A 220 -3.57 2.75 -5.73
C TRP A 220 -3.06 2.41 -7.13
N ARG A 221 -3.99 2.09 -8.03
CA ARG A 221 -3.73 1.96 -9.45
C ARG A 221 -4.89 2.55 -10.25
N ARG A 222 -4.66 2.87 -11.53
CA ARG A 222 -5.72 3.23 -12.48
C ARG A 222 -6.63 2.02 -12.70
N THR A 223 -7.90 2.30 -12.98
CA THR A 223 -8.88 1.27 -13.34
C THR A 223 -8.46 0.53 -14.60
N LYS A 224 -8.99 -0.68 -14.79
CA LYS A 224 -8.77 -1.46 -16.02
C LYS A 224 -9.21 -0.69 -17.27
N GLU A 225 -10.35 -0.02 -17.19
CA GLU A 225 -10.89 0.79 -18.29
C GLU A 225 -9.94 1.92 -18.69
N GLU A 226 -9.48 2.72 -17.72
CA GLU A 226 -8.53 3.80 -17.98
C GLU A 226 -7.23 3.28 -18.60
N MET A 227 -6.72 2.15 -18.12
CA MET A 227 -5.53 1.53 -18.71
C MET A 227 -5.74 1.10 -20.17
N THR A 228 -6.88 0.50 -20.49
CA THR A 228 -7.23 0.13 -21.87
C THR A 228 -7.25 1.36 -22.77
N ASN A 229 -7.88 2.44 -22.31
CA ASN A 229 -7.97 3.70 -23.06
C ASN A 229 -6.59 4.33 -23.29
N LEU A 230 -5.73 4.35 -22.28
CA LEU A 230 -4.37 4.89 -22.40
C LEU A 230 -3.49 4.05 -23.34
N HIS A 231 -3.58 2.71 -23.29
CA HIS A 231 -2.86 1.86 -24.22
C HIS A 231 -3.31 2.11 -25.67
N ALA A 232 -4.62 2.21 -25.92
CA ALA A 232 -5.16 2.52 -27.24
C ALA A 232 -4.70 3.89 -27.74
N LEU A 233 -4.71 4.91 -26.88
CA LEU A 233 -4.25 6.26 -27.22
C LEU A 233 -2.75 6.29 -27.56
N VAL A 234 -1.90 5.67 -26.74
CA VAL A 234 -0.45 5.57 -26.99
C VAL A 234 -0.19 4.83 -28.30
N ALA A 235 -0.88 3.70 -28.53
CA ALA A 235 -0.74 2.92 -29.75
C ALA A 235 -1.12 3.72 -31.00
N LEU A 236 -2.23 4.47 -30.95
CA LEU A 236 -2.71 5.32 -32.02
C LEU A 236 -1.72 6.44 -32.34
N GLN A 237 -1.30 7.20 -31.32
CA GLN A 237 -0.40 8.35 -31.50
C GLN A 237 0.97 7.92 -32.02
N ALA A 238 1.51 6.81 -31.50
CA ALA A 238 2.78 6.27 -31.97
C ALA A 238 2.67 5.70 -33.40
N GLY A 239 1.60 4.96 -33.72
CA GLY A 239 1.38 4.41 -35.05
C GLY A 239 1.23 5.47 -36.14
N GLN A 240 0.63 6.61 -35.80
CA GLN A 240 0.50 7.78 -36.69
C GLN A 240 1.71 8.72 -36.63
N ARG A 241 2.79 8.34 -35.92
CA ARG A 241 4.01 9.15 -35.70
C ARG A 241 3.72 10.57 -35.17
N ARG A 242 2.64 10.73 -34.39
CA ARG A 242 2.24 12.00 -33.75
C ARG A 242 3.02 12.20 -32.46
N TYR A 243 4.35 12.31 -32.55
CA TYR A 243 5.23 12.27 -31.38
C TYR A 243 5.10 13.49 -30.46
N ALA A 244 4.70 14.65 -30.97
CA ALA A 244 4.36 15.81 -30.13
C ALA A 244 3.17 15.50 -29.20
N ALA A 245 2.06 15.03 -29.77
CA ALA A 245 0.88 14.64 -29.00
C ALA A 245 1.15 13.44 -28.08
N LEU A 246 1.99 12.49 -28.50
CA LEU A 246 2.42 11.38 -27.65
C LEU A 246 3.21 11.90 -26.45
N SER A 247 4.16 12.82 -26.65
CA SER A 247 4.93 13.42 -25.56
C SER A 247 4.03 14.10 -24.53
N GLU A 248 3.05 14.88 -24.97
CA GLU A 248 2.06 15.51 -24.10
C GLU A 248 1.25 14.48 -23.30
N THR A 249 0.82 13.39 -23.94
CA THR A 249 0.15 12.27 -23.27
C THR A 249 1.05 11.66 -22.19
N LEU A 250 2.32 11.39 -22.49
CA LEU A 250 3.26 10.82 -21.51
C LEU A 250 3.52 11.78 -20.34
N ILE A 251 3.63 13.08 -20.60
CA ILE A 251 3.77 14.12 -19.56
C ILE A 251 2.54 14.14 -18.65
N ARG A 252 1.32 14.08 -19.22
CA ARG A 252 0.08 13.97 -18.44
C ARG A 252 0.04 12.71 -17.58
N ILE A 253 0.48 11.57 -18.12
CA ILE A 253 0.60 10.30 -17.37
C ILE A 253 1.58 10.46 -16.21
N ALA A 254 2.73 11.12 -16.42
CA ALA A 254 3.76 11.35 -15.40
C ALA A 254 3.30 12.27 -14.26
N ARG A 255 2.40 13.22 -14.55
CA ARG A 255 1.84 14.17 -13.55
C ARG A 255 0.79 13.53 -12.62
N GLN A 256 0.42 12.27 -12.84
CA GLN A 256 -0.52 11.57 -11.97
C GLN A 256 0.12 11.18 -10.61
N PRO A 257 -0.69 10.80 -9.60
CA PRO A 257 -0.15 10.48 -8.27
C PRO A 257 0.92 9.38 -8.33
N GLY A 258 2.08 9.63 -7.73
CA GLY A 258 3.26 8.75 -7.78
C GLY A 258 3.19 7.48 -6.91
N PHE A 259 1.99 6.91 -6.70
CA PHE A 259 1.82 5.65 -5.97
C PHE A 259 2.42 4.49 -6.76
N HIS A 260 2.90 3.46 -6.05
CA HIS A 260 3.58 2.33 -6.69
C HIS A 260 2.77 1.69 -7.84
N GLY A 261 1.47 1.40 -7.63
CA GLY A 261 0.62 0.80 -8.67
C GLY A 261 0.45 1.70 -9.90
N ILE A 262 0.20 2.99 -9.69
CA ILE A 262 0.11 3.98 -10.78
C ILE A 262 1.44 4.13 -11.52
N ARG A 263 2.57 4.14 -10.81
CA ARG A 263 3.90 4.22 -11.42
C ARG A 263 4.21 3.01 -12.28
N ALA A 264 3.95 1.80 -11.78
CA ALA A 264 4.17 0.57 -12.55
C ALA A 264 3.36 0.57 -13.86
N GLN A 265 2.10 1.00 -13.79
CA GLN A 265 1.25 1.19 -14.98
C GLN A 265 1.78 2.28 -15.92
N SER A 266 2.21 3.42 -15.38
CA SER A 266 2.78 4.52 -16.17
C SER A 266 4.05 4.09 -16.91
N TRP A 267 4.92 3.34 -16.22
CA TRP A 267 6.12 2.77 -16.81
C TRP A 267 5.79 1.81 -17.94
N SER A 268 4.78 0.95 -17.77
CA SER A 268 4.33 0.06 -18.85
C SER A 268 3.88 0.82 -20.10
N LEU A 269 3.19 1.96 -19.95
CA LEU A 269 2.80 2.82 -21.07
C LEU A 269 4.02 3.47 -21.74
N PHE A 270 5.05 3.83 -20.97
CA PHE A 270 6.27 4.43 -21.50
C PHE A 270 7.09 3.41 -22.30
N GLN A 271 7.18 2.18 -21.79
CA GLN A 271 7.80 1.07 -22.51
C GLN A 271 7.07 0.76 -23.81
N GLU A 272 5.73 0.82 -23.80
CA GLU A 272 4.94 0.65 -25.02
C GLU A 272 5.19 1.76 -26.05
N ALA A 273 5.35 3.02 -25.61
CA ALA A 273 5.76 4.11 -26.49
C ALA A 273 7.16 3.86 -27.09
N ARG A 274 8.14 3.46 -26.27
CA ARG A 274 9.50 3.12 -26.73
C ARG A 274 9.49 1.99 -27.76
N ARG A 275 8.76 0.90 -27.47
CA ARG A 275 8.62 -0.26 -28.37
C ARG A 275 8.04 0.12 -29.74
N ARG A 276 7.30 1.23 -29.82
CA ARG A 276 6.70 1.75 -31.05
C ARG A 276 7.54 2.86 -31.72
N GLY A 277 8.80 3.03 -31.31
CA GLY A 277 9.73 3.98 -31.94
C GLY A 277 9.60 5.41 -31.43
N TYR A 278 9.12 5.63 -30.21
CA TYR A 278 9.26 6.93 -29.56
C TYR A 278 10.68 7.08 -28.99
N ASP A 279 11.49 7.93 -29.61
CA ASP A 279 12.92 8.04 -29.27
C ASP A 279 13.26 9.22 -28.34
N ASN A 280 12.35 10.18 -28.16
CA ASN A 280 12.55 11.31 -27.26
C ASN A 280 12.62 10.90 -25.78
N ASP A 281 13.09 11.81 -24.94
CA ASP A 281 13.19 11.60 -23.50
C ASP A 281 11.83 11.28 -22.87
N LEU A 282 11.85 10.29 -21.98
CA LEU A 282 10.66 9.92 -21.20
C LEU A 282 10.56 10.85 -19.99
N PRO A 283 9.36 11.34 -19.65
CA PRO A 283 9.19 12.18 -18.48
C PRO A 283 9.49 11.41 -17.19
N TYR A 284 10.01 12.11 -16.19
CA TYR A 284 10.32 11.49 -14.91
C TYR A 284 9.05 11.10 -14.16
N LEU A 285 8.98 9.85 -13.70
CA LEU A 285 7.95 9.41 -12.77
C LEU A 285 8.38 9.78 -11.35
N TYR A 286 7.59 10.59 -10.65
CA TYR A 286 7.86 10.95 -9.25
C TYR A 286 7.34 9.89 -8.28
N HIS A 287 8.00 9.78 -7.13
CA HIS A 287 7.52 8.98 -6.01
C HIS A 287 6.69 9.85 -5.07
N VAL A 288 5.62 9.30 -4.51
CA VAL A 288 4.90 9.99 -3.43
C VAL A 288 5.82 10.11 -2.22
N GLN A 289 6.12 11.34 -1.86
CA GLN A 289 6.75 11.67 -0.58
C GLN A 289 5.69 11.71 0.53
N LYS A 290 6.12 11.67 1.79
CA LYS A 290 5.20 11.79 2.92
C LYS A 290 4.56 13.18 2.89
N LEU A 291 3.27 13.23 2.55
CA LEU A 291 2.49 14.48 2.51
C LEU A 291 1.75 14.70 3.82
N ASN A 292 1.52 15.97 4.15
CA ASN A 292 0.49 16.31 5.13
C ASN A 292 -0.88 15.91 4.54
N HIS A 293 -1.79 15.42 5.39
CA HIS A 293 -3.14 15.02 4.96
C HIS A 293 -4.05 16.21 4.63
N GLY A 294 -3.53 17.43 4.80
CA GLY A 294 -4.17 18.68 4.43
C GLY A 294 -4.59 19.49 5.65
N GLU A 295 -5.46 20.47 5.41
CA GLU A 295 -5.89 21.44 6.43
C GLU A 295 -6.86 20.83 7.43
N ARG A 296 -6.95 21.40 8.63
CA ARG A 296 -7.84 20.88 9.67
C ARG A 296 -9.19 21.54 9.60
N LEU A 297 -10.23 20.75 9.33
CA LEU A 297 -11.60 21.15 9.60
C LEU A 297 -11.91 20.97 11.07
N THR A 298 -12.19 22.07 11.77
CA THR A 298 -12.66 22.05 13.15
C THR A 298 -14.08 21.51 13.23
N LEU A 299 -14.30 20.58 14.16
CA LEU A 299 -15.58 19.95 14.43
C LEU A 299 -16.11 20.49 15.76
N SER A 300 -17.39 20.83 15.78
CA SER A 300 -18.07 21.25 17.00
C SER A 300 -18.12 20.08 18.00
N PRO A 301 -18.07 20.35 19.32
CA PRO A 301 -18.17 19.32 20.36
C PRO A 301 -19.42 18.44 20.26
#